data_AF-A0A831SJ23-F1
#
_entry.id   AF-A0A831SJ23-F1
#
_cell.length_a   1.000
_cell.length_b   1.000
_cell.length_c   1.000
_cell.angle_alpha   90.00
_cell.angle_beta   90.00
_cell.angle_gamma   90.00
#
_symmetry.space_group_name_H-M   'P 1'
#
loop_
_entity.id
_entity.type
_entity.pdbx_description
1 polymer ?
#
loop_
_entity_poly.entity_id
_entity_poly.type
_entity_poly.pdbx_seq_one_letter_code
_entity_poly.pdbx_strand_id
1 'polypeptide(L)' 'MKVKEFYQTYLDIKNPFSHQLQFFHLALSNKFPILVKAPTGSGKTEMAIAPFLRQFVEGK' A
#
# COMPACT_ATOMS: atom_id res chain seq x y z
N MET A 1 -3.89 12.55 -0.31
CA MET A 1 -3.14 12.16 0.91
C MET A 1 -1.82 11.49 0.50
N LYS A 2 -0.72 11.67 1.23
CA LYS A 2 0.54 10.95 0.93
C LYS A 2 0.38 9.47 1.30
N VAL A 3 1.00 8.56 0.55
CA VAL A 3 0.90 7.11 0.79
C VAL A 3 1.26 6.74 2.25
N LYS A 4 2.31 7.34 2.80
CA LYS A 4 2.71 7.10 4.21
C LYS A 4 1.62 7.50 5.20
N GLU A 5 0.92 8.60 4.95
CA GLU A 5 -0.21 9.05 5.78
C GLU A 5 -1.37 8.05 5.70
N PHE A 6 -1.62 7.45 4.52
CA PHE A 6 -2.64 6.39 4.38
C PHE A 6 -2.36 5.22 5.34
N TYR A 7 -1.14 4.70 5.33
CA TYR A 7 -0.74 3.58 6.21
C TYR A 7 -0.89 3.95 7.69
N GLN A 8 -0.49 5.16 8.07
CA GLN A 8 -0.59 5.59 9.46
C GLN A 8 -2.05 5.78 9.90
N THR A 9 -2.88 6.43 9.08
CA THR A 9 -4.25 6.78 9.46
C THR A 9 -5.20 5.57 9.42
N TYR A 10 -5.09 4.70 8.41
CA TYR A 10 -6.08 3.66 8.16
C TYR A 10 -5.62 2.25 8.55
N LEU A 11 -4.31 2.04 8.74
CA LEU A 11 -3.75 0.73 9.05
C LEU A 11 -2.94 0.72 10.36
N ASP A 12 -2.83 1.85 11.06
CA ASP A 12 -1.99 2.05 12.26
C ASP A 12 -0.52 1.65 12.05
N ILE A 13 -0.03 1.76 10.80
CA ILE A 13 1.36 1.47 10.45
C ILE A 13 2.14 2.78 10.35
N LYS A 14 2.86 3.12 11.42
CA LYS A 14 3.68 4.35 11.50
C LYS A 14 4.87 4.34 10.53
N ASN A 15 5.49 3.17 10.35
CA ASN A 15 6.68 2.97 9.54
C ASN A 15 6.45 1.83 8.53
N PRO A 16 5.72 2.07 7.43
CA PRO A 16 5.53 1.06 6.40
C PRO A 16 6.87 0.71 5.76
N PHE A 17 7.03 -0.55 5.38
CA PHE A 17 8.23 -1.00 4.66
C PHE A 17 8.34 -0.32 3.29
N SER A 18 9.57 -0.19 2.79
CA SER A 18 9.83 0.45 1.49
C SER A 18 9.05 -0.20 0.33
N HIS A 19 8.97 -1.53 0.32
CA HIS A 19 8.23 -2.27 -0.72
C HIS A 19 6.72 -2.02 -0.65
N GLN A 20 6.16 -1.75 0.54
CA GLN A 20 4.74 -1.39 0.71
C GLN A 20 4.43 -0.04 0.05
N LEU A 21 5.32 0.94 0.25
CA LEU A 21 5.22 2.26 -0.37
C LEU A 21 5.40 2.18 -1.89
N GLN A 22 6.42 1.45 -2.35
CA GLN A 22 6.71 1.27 -3.78
C GLN A 22 5.55 0.59 -4.51
N PHE A 23 5.02 -0.51 -3.95
CA PHE A 23 3.87 -1.21 -4.52
C PHE A 23 2.66 -0.28 -4.64
N PHE A 24 2.36 0.49 -3.59
CA PHE A 24 1.25 1.43 -3.59
C PHE A 24 1.42 2.46 -4.71
N HIS A 25 2.59 3.06 -4.86
CA HIS A 25 2.85 4.01 -5.95
C HIS A 25 2.70 3.40 -7.35
N LEU A 26 3.18 2.17 -7.55
CA LEU A 26 3.02 1.44 -8.82
C LEU A 26 1.54 1.15 -9.12
N ALA A 27 0.79 0.67 -8.12
CA ALA A 27 -0.64 0.39 -8.23
C ALA A 27 -1.45 1.64 -8.60
N LEU A 28 -1.16 2.79 -7.98
CA LEU A 28 -1.82 4.06 -8.31
C LEU A 28 -1.46 4.60 -9.69
N SER A 29 -0.28 4.22 -10.19
CA SER A 29 0.20 4.63 -11.51
C SER A 29 -0.27 3.68 -12.62
N ASN A 30 -1.20 2.76 -12.32
CA ASN A 30 -1.70 1.72 -13.22
C ASN A 30 -0.59 0.88 -13.89
N LYS A 31 0.55 0.69 -13.22
CA LYS A 31 1.69 -0.08 -13.74
C LYS A 31 1.52 -1.56 -13.43
N PHE A 32 0.74 -2.24 -14.24
CA PHE A 32 0.46 -3.68 -14.12
C PHE A 32 1.07 -4.49 -15.28
N PRO A 33 1.40 -5.78 -15.08
CA PRO A 33 1.31 -6.55 -13.84
C PRO A 33 2.42 -6.19 -12.84
N ILE A 34 2.14 -6.34 -11.54
CA ILE A 34 3.14 -6.15 -10.47
C ILE A 34 3.44 -7.52 -9.85
N LEU A 35 4.68 -7.97 -9.93
CA LEU A 35 5.16 -9.17 -9.24
C LEU A 35 5.98 -8.76 -8.01
N VAL A 36 5.62 -9.30 -6.84
CA VAL A 36 6.34 -9.04 -5.58
C VAL A 36 6.85 -10.35 -5.00
N LYS A 37 8.16 -10.39 -4.72
CA LYS A 37 8.82 -11.46 -3.95
C LYS A 37 9.29 -10.87 -2.62
N ALA A 38 8.69 -11.31 -1.51
CA ALA A 38 9.07 -10.85 -0.17
C ALA A 38 8.85 -11.96 0.87
N PRO A 39 9.68 -12.02 1.94
CA PRO A 39 9.63 -13.09 2.93
C PRO A 39 8.32 -13.08 3.74
N THR A 40 8.02 -14.19 4.40
CA THR A 40 6.90 -14.26 5.37
C THR A 40 7.09 -13.21 6.47
N GLY A 41 5.99 -12.59 6.92
CA GLY A 41 6.02 -11.52 7.92
C GLY A 41 6.39 -10.13 7.38
N SER A 42 6.66 -9.97 6.07
CA SER A 42 7.03 -8.65 5.51
C SER A 42 5.86 -7.68 5.29
N GLY A 43 4.63 -8.01 5.69
CA GLY A 43 3.46 -7.14 5.48
C GLY A 43 2.92 -7.12 4.05
N LYS A 44 2.99 -8.25 3.33
CA LYS A 44 2.45 -8.39 1.95
C LYS A 44 0.93 -8.21 1.89
N THR A 45 0.21 -8.55 2.95
CA THR A 45 -1.25 -8.44 3.02
C THR A 45 -1.67 -6.98 3.00
N GLU A 46 -1.11 -6.18 3.91
CA GLU A 46 -1.36 -4.75 4.02
C GLU A 46 -0.88 -4.01 2.77
N MET A 47 0.25 -4.44 2.18
CA MET A 47 0.73 -3.93 0.90
C MET A 47 -0.32 -4.01 -0.20
N ALA A 48 -0.95 -5.19 -0.37
CA ALA A 48 -1.91 -5.43 -1.44
C ALA A 48 -3.26 -4.76 -1.16
N ILE A 49 -3.67 -4.72 0.10
CA ILE A 49 -4.98 -4.20 0.52
C ILE A 49 -4.99 -2.66 0.55
N ALA A 50 -3.91 -1.99 0.93
CA ALA A 50 -3.92 -0.54 1.12
C ALA A 50 -4.33 0.26 -0.13
N PRO A 51 -3.82 -0.02 -1.35
CA PRO A 51 -4.25 0.67 -2.57
C PRO A 51 -5.72 0.39 -2.90
N PHE A 52 -6.21 -0.82 -2.63
CA PHE A 52 -7.60 -1.18 -2.82
C PHE A 52 -8.50 -0.41 -1.85
N LEU A 53 -8.14 -0.32 -0.56
CA LEU A 53 -8.94 0.40 0.44
C LEU A 53 -9.02 1.90 0.19
N ARG A 54 -8.01 2.48 -0.49
CA ARG A 54 -7.99 3.90 -0.84
C ARG A 54 -9.25 4.37 -1.55
N GLN A 55 -9.82 3.56 -2.42
CA GLN A 55 -11.01 3.94 -3.19
C GLN A 55 -12.23 4.23 -2.30
N PHE A 56 -12.33 3.61 -1.12
CA PHE A 56 -13.45 3.81 -0.19
C PHE A 56 -13.24 5.03 0.72
N VAL A 57 -12.00 5.50 0.84
CA VAL A 57 -11.65 6.69 1.61
C VAL A 57 -11.74 7.94 0.75
N GLU A 58 -11.21 7.86 -0.47
CA GLU A 58 -11.19 8.97 -1.43
C GLU A 58 -12.41 9.02 -2.33
N GLY A 59 -13.33 8.05 -2.25
CA GLY A 59 -14.62 8.02 -2.94
C GLY A 59 -15.68 8.96 -2.37
N LYS A 60 -15.26 10.13 -1.85
CA LYS A 60 -16.10 11.30 -1.58
C LYS A 60 -15.78 12.40 -2.58
#